data_AF-A0A5C1I9N0-F1
#
_entry.id   AF-A0A5C1I9N0-F1
#
_cell.length_a   1.000
_cell.length_b   1.000
_cell.length_c   1.000
_cell.angle_alpha   90.00
_cell.angle_beta   90.00
_cell.angle_gamma   90.00
#
_symmetry.space_group_name_H-M   'P 1'
#
loop_
_entity.id
_entity.type
_entity.pdbx_description
1 polymer ?
#
loop_
_entity_poly.entity_id
_entity_poly.type
_entity_poly.pdbx_seq_one_letter_code
_entity_poly.pdbx_strand_id
1 'polypeptide(L)'
;MQLGHQLITNLLSDPLDKTNVKHVKGVYTQERDFAIACRLYFHYKIKGLRYDVAIEILNKEFYLGETTLAQIIMRKRDTIEELKNLKADSKYLQKQLPHYNWF
;
A
#
# COMPACT_ATOMS: atom_id res chain seq x y z
N MET A 1 -19.50 -38.25 1.98
CA MET A 1 -19.52 -36.80 1.65
C MET A 1 -18.46 -36.54 0.58
N GLN A 2 -18.78 -36.75 -0.70
CA GLN A 2 -17.80 -36.77 -1.80
C GLN A 2 -17.88 -35.52 -2.71
N LEU A 3 -18.83 -34.61 -2.43
CA LEU A 3 -19.12 -33.42 -3.23
C LEU A 3 -18.08 -32.30 -3.04
N GLY A 4 -17.50 -32.16 -1.85
CA GLY A 4 -16.52 -31.09 -1.57
C GLY A 4 -15.17 -31.29 -2.28
N HIS A 5 -14.76 -32.55 -2.48
CA HIS A 5 -13.47 -32.86 -3.10
C HIS A 5 -13.48 -32.51 -4.60
N GLN A 6 -14.55 -32.86 -5.32
CA GLN A 6 -14.69 -32.60 -6.75
C GLN A 6 -14.75 -31.10 -7.11
N LEU A 7 -15.36 -30.27 -6.26
CA LEU A 7 -15.39 -28.81 -6.48
C LEU A 7 -14.00 -28.19 -6.39
N ILE A 8 -13.20 -28.61 -5.40
CA ILE A 8 -11.82 -28.12 -5.23
C ILE A 8 -10.95 -28.60 -6.39
N THR A 9 -11.11 -29.86 -6.82
CA THR A 9 -10.35 -30.39 -7.96
C THR A 9 -10.68 -29.60 -9.22
N ASN A 10 -11.96 -29.36 -9.54
CA ASN A 10 -12.32 -28.61 -10.76
C ASN A 10 -11.84 -27.15 -10.71
N LEU A 11 -12.00 -26.45 -9.59
CA LEU A 11 -11.58 -25.05 -9.46
C LEU A 11 -10.06 -24.85 -9.60
N LEU A 12 -9.26 -25.84 -9.15
CA LEU A 12 -7.80 -25.77 -9.16
C LEU A 12 -7.15 -26.48 -10.35
N SER A 13 -7.92 -27.29 -11.10
CA SER A 13 -7.41 -28.09 -12.22
C SER A 13 -7.72 -27.50 -13.59
N ASP A 14 -8.50 -26.42 -13.67
CA ASP A 14 -8.61 -25.68 -14.92
C ASP A 14 -7.21 -25.20 -15.32
N PRO A 15 -6.68 -25.63 -16.49
CA PRO A 15 -5.39 -25.16 -16.94
C PRO A 15 -5.52 -23.65 -17.11
N LEU A 16 -4.74 -22.90 -16.32
CA LEU A 16 -4.66 -21.44 -16.39
C LEU A 16 -4.58 -21.07 -17.86
N ASP A 17 -5.69 -20.57 -18.39
CA ASP A 17 -5.81 -20.25 -19.80
C ASP A 17 -4.73 -19.22 -20.06
N LYS A 18 -3.70 -19.61 -20.85
CA LYS A 18 -2.52 -18.79 -21.16
C LYS A 18 -2.92 -17.68 -22.11
N THR A 19 -3.93 -16.91 -21.73
CA THR A 19 -4.19 -15.59 -22.28
C THR A 19 -2.90 -14.82 -22.07
N ASN A 20 -2.31 -14.40 -23.19
CA ASN A 20 -1.08 -13.63 -23.25
C ASN A 20 -1.38 -12.20 -22.75
N VAL A 21 -1.91 -12.08 -21.53
CA VAL A 21 -2.12 -10.80 -20.87
C VAL A 21 -0.73 -10.31 -20.54
N LYS A 22 -0.20 -9.39 -21.36
CA LYS A 22 0.95 -8.57 -21.00
C LYS A 22 0.67 -8.03 -19.60
N HIS A 23 1.30 -8.60 -18.58
CA HIS A 23 1.24 -8.07 -17.23
C HIS A 23 1.69 -6.61 -17.33
N VAL A 24 0.75 -5.67 -17.23
CA VAL A 24 1.07 -4.25 -17.14
C VAL A 24 1.74 -4.10 -15.77
N LYS A 25 3.06 -4.22 -15.74
CA LYS A 25 3.86 -3.96 -14.54
C LYS A 25 3.53 -2.55 -14.08
N GLY A 26 2.89 -2.42 -12.93
CA GLY A 26 2.69 -1.13 -12.26
C GLY A 26 1.28 -0.56 -12.20
N VAL A 27 0.24 -1.33 -12.55
CA VAL A 27 -1.16 -0.84 -12.38
C VAL A 27 -1.45 -0.46 -10.92
N TYR A 28 -1.02 -1.30 -9.97
CA TYR A 28 -1.25 -1.07 -8.53
C TYR A 28 -0.09 -0.38 -7.81
N THR A 29 1.01 -0.07 -8.50
CA THR A 29 2.15 0.59 -7.84
C THR A 29 1.83 2.03 -7.47
N GLN A 30 0.99 2.72 -8.25
CA GLN A 30 0.66 4.12 -7.95
C GLN A 30 -0.17 4.27 -6.68
N GLU A 31 -1.18 3.41 -6.49
CA GLU A 31 -2.03 3.40 -5.30
C GLU A 31 -1.22 3.04 -4.05
N ARG A 32 -0.36 2.02 -4.15
CA ARG A 32 0.54 1.64 -3.05
C ARG A 32 1.50 2.76 -2.70
N ASP A 33 2.12 3.38 -3.69
CA ASP A 33 3.08 4.48 -3.48
C ASP A 33 2.38 5.70 -2.83
N PHE A 34 1.14 5.97 -3.22
CA PHE A 34 0.29 6.97 -2.56
C PHE A 34 -0.02 6.59 -1.10
N ALA A 35 -0.39 5.33 -0.85
CA ALA A 35 -0.64 4.85 0.51
C ALA A 35 0.57 4.97 1.43
N ILE A 36 1.77 4.68 0.91
CA ILE A 36 3.05 4.84 1.63
C ILE A 36 3.28 6.31 1.99
N ALA A 37 3.04 7.24 1.06
CA ALA A 37 3.18 8.67 1.32
C ALA A 37 2.21 9.16 2.42
N CYS A 38 0.94 8.73 2.36
CA CYS A 38 -0.06 9.04 3.38
C CYS A 38 0.31 8.45 4.76
N ARG A 39 0.79 7.21 4.80
CA ARG A 39 1.22 6.56 6.04
C ARG A 39 2.43 7.23 6.65
N LEU A 40 3.44 7.57 5.84
CA LEU A 40 4.60 8.32 6.31
C LEU A 40 4.17 9.66 6.93
N TYR A 41 3.30 10.39 6.24
CA TYR A 41 2.79 11.66 6.74
C TYR A 41 2.08 11.49 8.09
N PHE A 42 1.23 10.48 8.24
CA PHE A 42 0.56 10.18 9.51
C PHE A 42 1.53 9.86 10.65
N HIS A 43 2.49 8.96 10.41
CA HIS A 43 3.46 8.59 11.44
C HIS A 43 4.33 9.77 11.86
N TYR A 44 4.78 10.58 10.90
CA TYR A 44 5.67 11.71 11.16
C TYR A 44 4.95 12.93 11.74
N LYS A 45 3.82 13.35 11.14
CA LYS A 45 3.10 14.57 11.55
C LYS A 45 2.07 14.36 12.64
N ILE A 46 1.29 13.27 12.58
CA ILE A 46 0.18 13.05 13.52
C ILE A 46 0.69 12.31 14.76
N LYS A 47 1.44 11.22 14.59
CA LYS A 47 2.02 10.48 15.73
C LYS A 47 3.34 11.08 16.25
N GLY A 48 3.95 12.04 15.54
CA GLY A 48 5.19 12.70 15.96
C GLY A 48 6.40 11.75 16.01
N LEU A 49 6.37 10.65 15.25
CA LEU A 49 7.45 9.68 15.25
C LEU A 49 8.66 10.19 14.48
N ARG A 50 9.86 9.77 14.90
CA ARG A 50 11.10 9.99 14.16
C ARG A 50 11.02 9.30 12.80
N TYR A 51 11.68 9.90 11.80
CA TYR A 51 11.71 9.36 10.45
C TYR A 51 12.18 7.91 10.40
N ASP A 52 13.27 7.59 11.11
CA ASP A 52 13.84 6.23 11.18
C ASP A 52 12.81 5.20 11.64
N VAL A 53 12.06 5.52 12.70
CA VAL A 53 11.00 4.66 13.27
C VAL A 53 9.82 4.55 12.32
N ALA A 54 9.43 5.65 11.67
CA ALA A 54 8.34 5.64 10.69
C ALA A 54 8.68 4.76 9.47
N ILE A 55 9.93 4.76 9.00
CA ILE A 55 10.39 3.90 7.92
C ILE A 55 10.40 2.43 8.35
N GLU A 56 10.82 2.12 9.58
CA GLU A 56 10.78 0.74 10.10
C GLU A 56 9.34 0.20 10.16
N ILE A 57 8.38 1.03 10.60
CA ILE A 57 6.96 0.68 10.61
C ILE A 57 6.46 0.45 9.18
N LEU A 58 6.76 1.36 8.25
CA LEU A 58 6.39 1.22 6.84
C LEU A 58 6.99 -0.03 6.20
N ASN A 59 8.22 -0.39 6.55
CA ASN A 59 8.86 -1.61 6.09
C ASN A 59 8.06 -2.84 6.54
N LYS A 60 7.65 -2.89 7.82
CA LYS A 60 6.79 -3.97 8.35
C LYS A 60 5.38 -3.98 7.75
N GLU A 61 4.80 -2.82 7.46
CA GLU A 61 3.45 -2.73 6.88
C GLU A 61 3.41 -3.12 5.39
N PHE A 62 4.41 -2.69 4.60
CA PHE A 62 4.40 -2.84 3.15
C PHE A 62 5.34 -3.93 2.63
N TYR A 63 6.17 -4.53 3.50
CA TYR A 63 7.19 -5.53 3.15
C TYR A 63 8.14 -5.04 2.03
N LEU A 64 8.49 -3.76 2.08
CA LEU A 64 9.38 -3.11 1.12
C LEU A 64 10.70 -2.72 1.81
N GLY A 65 11.80 -2.89 1.08
CA GLY A 65 13.12 -2.45 1.55
C GLY A 65 13.17 -0.93 1.73
N GLU A 66 13.95 -0.49 2.72
CA GLU A 66 14.08 0.93 3.08
C GLU A 66 14.50 1.82 1.91
N THR A 67 15.40 1.32 1.05
CA THR A 67 15.84 2.02 -0.16
C THR A 67 14.68 2.24 -1.14
N THR A 68 13.80 1.24 -1.29
CA THR A 68 12.62 1.34 -2.15
C THR A 68 11.60 2.32 -1.57
N LEU A 69 11.39 2.29 -0.25
CA LEU A 69 10.53 3.27 0.45
C LEU A 69 11.07 4.69 0.25
N ALA A 70 12.36 4.92 0.44
CA ALA A 70 12.99 6.22 0.23
C ALA A 70 12.79 6.74 -1.20
N GLN A 71 12.97 5.88 -2.22
CA GLN A 71 12.72 6.25 -3.61
C GLN A 71 11.26 6.60 -3.89
N ILE A 72 10.31 5.85 -3.30
CA ILE A 72 8.88 6.12 -3.41
C ILE A 72 8.53 7.47 -2.76
N ILE A 73 9.07 7.72 -1.57
CA ILE A 73 8.87 8.97 -0.82
C ILE A 73 9.41 10.16 -1.60
N MET A 74 10.60 10.04 -2.19
CA MET A 74 11.17 11.10 -3.05
C MET A 74 10.28 11.37 -4.26
N ARG A 75 9.74 10.31 -4.90
CA ARG A 75 8.85 10.45 -6.06
C ARG A 75 7.49 11.05 -5.70
N LYS A 76 7.00 10.81 -4.49
CA LYS A 76 5.71 11.30 -3.98
C LYS A 76 5.85 12.49 -3.03
N ARG A 77 6.97 13.20 -3.08
CA ARG A 77 7.25 14.36 -2.24
C ARG A 77 6.19 15.45 -2.41
N ASP A 78 5.78 15.70 -3.65
CA ASP A 78 4.76 16.72 -3.97
C ASP A 78 3.44 16.39 -3.25
N THR A 79 3.04 15.12 -3.25
CA THR A 79 1.85 14.65 -2.51
C THR A 79 1.99 14.86 -1.00
N ILE A 80 3.17 14.61 -0.43
CA ILE A 80 3.43 14.85 1.00
C ILE A 80 3.35 16.35 1.32
N GLU A 81 3.84 17.20 0.42
CA GLU A 81 3.80 18.65 0.55
C GLU A 81 2.36 19.19 0.43
N GLU A 82 1.57 18.66 -0.49
CA GLU A 82 0.13 18.93 -0.59
C GLU A 82 -0.60 18.53 0.71
N LEU A 83 -0.34 17.33 1.24
CA LEU A 83 -0.94 16.88 2.52
C LEU A 83 -0.55 17.80 3.68
N LYS A 84 0.69 18.30 3.70
CA LYS A 84 1.18 19.26 4.69
C LYS A 84 0.50 20.63 4.55
N ASN A 85 0.32 21.11 3.32
CA ASN A 85 -0.34 22.38 3.03
C ASN A 85 -1.83 22.33 3.38
N LEU A 86 -2.49 21.21 3.10
CA LEU A 86 -3.88 20.95 3.46
C LEU A 86 -4.08 20.68 4.96
N LYS A 87 -3.00 20.54 5.74
CA LYS A 87 -3.03 20.07 7.13
C LYS A 87 -3.93 18.85 7.29
N ALA A 88 -3.72 17.86 6.42
CA ALA A 88 -4.54 16.66 6.38
C ALA A 88 -4.60 16.02 7.78
N ASP A 89 -5.80 15.95 8.35
CA ASP A 89 -6.04 15.32 9.64
C ASP A 89 -6.25 13.80 9.47
N SER A 90 -6.21 13.03 10.55
CA SER A 90 -6.43 11.58 10.54
C SER A 90 -7.74 11.20 9.83
N LYS A 91 -8.80 12.02 10.02
CA LYS A 91 -10.09 11.85 9.33
C LYS A 91 -9.99 12.01 7.81
N TYR A 92 -9.13 12.91 7.33
CA TYR A 92 -8.92 13.10 5.89
C TYR A 92 -8.21 11.88 5.29
N LEU A 93 -7.17 11.38 5.98
CA LEU A 93 -6.44 10.19 5.56
C LEU A 93 -7.33 8.94 5.60
N GLN A 94 -8.20 8.81 6.60
CA GLN A 94 -9.19 7.73 6.68
C GLN A 94 -10.17 7.76 5.50
N LYS A 95 -10.58 8.95 5.03
CA LYS A 95 -11.45 9.08 3.85
C LYS A 95 -10.74 8.62 2.56
N GLN A 96 -9.45 8.91 2.44
CA GLN A 96 -8.66 8.50 1.27
C GLN A 96 -8.30 7.02 1.31
N LEU A 97 -8.04 6.48 2.49
CA LEU A 97 -7.55 5.13 2.71
C LEU A 97 -8.34 4.46 3.85
N PRO A 98 -9.60 4.08 3.60
CA PRO A 98 -10.48 3.53 4.63
C PRO A 98 -10.03 2.15 5.13
N HIS A 99 -9.25 1.43 4.33
CA HIS A 99 -8.76 0.09 4.64
C HIS A 99 -7.58 0.07 5.63
N TYR A 100 -7.02 1.23 5.96
CA TYR A 100 -5.90 1.34 6.90
C TYR A 100 -6.38 1.69 8.31
N ASN A 101 -5.64 1.20 9.31
CA ASN A 101 -5.89 1.52 10.71
C ASN A 101 -5.22 2.84 11.09
N TRP A 102 -6.01 3.89 11.32
CA TRP A 102 -5.54 5.26 11.65
C TRP A 102 -5.67 5.62 13.14
N PHE A 103 -5.89 4.63 14.01
CA PHE A 103 -5.98 4.80 15.47
C PHE A 103 -4.60 4.85 16.16
#